data_AF-A0A8C0JPG2-F1
#
_entry.id   AF-A0A8C0JPG2-F1
#
_cell.length_a   1.000
_cell.length_b   1.000
_cell.length_c   1.000
_cell.angle_alpha   90.00
_cell.angle_beta   90.00
_cell.angle_gamma   90.00
#
_symmetry.space_group_name_H-M   'P 1'
#
loop_
_entity.id
_entity.type
_entity.pdbx_description
1 polymer ?
#
loop_
_entity_poly.entity_id
_entity_poly.type
_entity_poly.pdbx_seq_one_letter_code
_entity_poly.pdbx_strand_id
1 'polypeptide(L)'
;MFLKAVVLTLSLVAITGARAEVSADQVATVVWDYFSQLSNNAKEAVEHLQQSELTQQLNALFQDKMGQVNTYTDNLQKKLVPFATELHERLSKDSEKLKEEIQKELEELRARLLPHASEVSQKIGDNMRELQQRFGPYAEELRTQVNTHAEQLRNQLTSHAQRMQSALRQNVDDLHSSLTPFADELKAKIDQNVEELKGHLTPYTDELKVKIDQNVEELRRSLAPYAQDVQEKLNHQLEGLAFQMKKNAEELKAKISANAEELRQRLAPVAEDVRGKLKDNTAGLHKSLAELSSRLDQQVEEFRRNVGPYGETFNKALLQQVEELRQKLGPYAGDMEDHLSFLEKDLRDKVNSFFSTLQEKESQDTPVALPKQEQEQSAVPLES
;
A
#
# COMPACT_ATOMS: atom_id res chain seq x y z
N MET A 1 83.93 -2.21 48.78
CA MET A 1 82.60 -2.33 48.12
C MET A 1 82.69 -2.69 46.64
N PHE A 2 83.73 -2.28 45.90
CA PHE A 2 83.84 -2.53 44.45
C PHE A 2 83.87 -4.01 44.01
N LEU A 3 84.59 -4.93 44.68
CA LEU A 3 84.64 -6.35 44.28
C LEU A 3 83.28 -7.05 44.38
N LYS A 4 82.50 -6.74 45.43
CA LYS A 4 81.13 -7.24 45.57
C LYS A 4 80.20 -6.69 44.49
N ALA A 5 80.41 -5.44 44.05
CA ALA A 5 79.64 -4.83 42.97
C ALA A 5 79.96 -5.43 41.59
N VAL A 6 81.23 -5.75 41.31
CA VAL A 6 81.66 -6.42 40.05
C VAL A 6 81.16 -7.85 39.96
N VAL A 7 81.20 -8.61 41.07
CA VAL A 7 80.66 -9.97 41.13
C VAL A 7 79.13 -9.94 40.97
N LEU A 8 78.44 -8.95 41.55
CA LEU A 8 77.00 -8.78 41.38
C LEU A 8 76.62 -8.37 39.95
N THR A 9 77.37 -7.49 39.27
CA THR A 9 77.08 -7.12 37.88
C THR A 9 77.34 -8.26 36.90
N LEU A 10 78.40 -9.06 37.09
CA LEU A 10 78.63 -10.29 36.29
C LEU A 10 77.54 -11.34 36.52
N SER A 11 77.08 -11.50 37.76
CA SER A 11 75.97 -12.39 38.09
C SER A 11 74.65 -11.92 37.48
N LEU A 12 74.42 -10.60 37.41
CA LEU A 12 73.21 -10.04 36.82
C LEU A 12 73.19 -10.18 35.28
N VAL A 13 74.35 -9.98 34.62
CA VAL A 13 74.48 -10.11 33.16
C VAL A 13 74.30 -11.55 32.69
N ALA A 14 74.72 -12.55 33.48
CA ALA A 14 74.47 -13.97 33.20
C ALA A 14 72.99 -14.37 33.39
N ILE A 15 72.23 -13.64 34.21
CA ILE A 15 70.82 -13.90 34.52
C ILE A 15 69.88 -13.18 33.54
N THR A 16 70.27 -12.03 32.98
CA THR A 16 69.53 -11.36 31.90
C THR A 16 69.95 -11.94 30.55
N GLY A 17 69.12 -12.79 29.95
CA GLY A 17 69.41 -13.55 28.71
C GLY A 17 69.66 -12.77 27.41
N ALA A 18 70.40 -11.66 27.43
CA ALA A 18 71.03 -11.10 26.25
C ALA A 18 72.39 -11.77 26.06
N ARG A 19 72.66 -12.31 24.86
CA ARG A 19 73.93 -12.96 24.48
C ARG A 19 75.15 -12.21 25.00
N ALA A 20 75.67 -12.65 26.12
CA ALA A 20 77.01 -12.37 26.57
C ALA A 20 77.57 -13.73 26.99
N GLU A 21 78.30 -14.39 26.08
CA GLU A 21 79.17 -15.50 26.46
C GLU A 21 80.22 -14.92 27.41
N VAL A 22 79.91 -14.92 28.70
CA VAL A 22 80.88 -14.62 29.74
C VAL A 22 81.79 -15.83 29.82
N SER A 23 82.87 -15.82 29.04
CA SER A 23 83.83 -16.93 29.03
C SER A 23 84.55 -17.01 30.39
N ALA A 24 84.93 -18.22 30.79
CA ALA A 24 85.71 -18.43 32.01
C ALA A 24 86.98 -17.55 32.04
N ASP A 25 87.55 -17.30 30.85
CA ASP A 25 88.68 -16.40 30.64
C ASP A 25 88.37 -14.94 30.99
N GLN A 26 87.16 -14.44 30.66
CA GLN A 26 86.76 -13.06 30.99
C GLN A 26 86.62 -12.87 32.50
N VAL A 27 86.02 -13.84 33.21
CA VAL A 27 85.91 -13.79 34.68
C VAL A 27 87.29 -13.88 35.33
N ALA A 28 88.15 -14.77 34.84
CA ALA A 28 89.53 -14.89 35.31
C ALA A 28 90.29 -13.57 35.11
N THR A 29 90.15 -12.95 33.95
CA THR A 29 90.83 -11.69 33.60
C THR A 29 90.42 -10.54 34.53
N VAL A 30 89.12 -10.35 34.77
CA VAL A 30 88.61 -9.26 35.65
C VAL A 30 89.10 -9.43 37.10
N VAL A 31 89.12 -10.66 37.61
CA VAL A 31 89.67 -10.95 38.93
C VAL A 31 91.17 -10.66 38.95
N TRP A 32 91.89 -11.00 37.88
CA TRP A 32 93.34 -10.83 37.82
C TRP A 32 93.80 -9.37 37.74
N ASP A 33 93.04 -8.54 37.02
CA ASP A 33 93.32 -7.11 36.89
C ASP A 33 93.18 -6.39 38.26
N TYR A 34 92.18 -6.78 39.06
CA TYR A 34 91.98 -6.23 40.40
C TYR A 34 93.11 -6.59 41.37
N PHE A 35 93.53 -7.86 41.39
CA PHE A 35 94.63 -8.30 42.25
C PHE A 35 95.97 -7.68 41.84
N SER A 36 96.21 -7.52 40.53
CA SER A 36 97.41 -6.87 40.00
C SER A 36 97.48 -5.39 40.40
N GLN A 37 96.36 -4.66 40.35
CA GLN A 37 96.28 -3.27 40.84
C GLN A 37 96.55 -3.18 42.35
N LEU A 38 95.96 -4.06 43.15
CA LEU A 38 96.19 -4.09 44.59
C LEU A 38 97.68 -4.33 44.91
N SER A 39 98.32 -5.24 44.17
CA SER A 39 99.73 -5.55 44.33
C SER A 39 100.66 -4.40 43.96
N ASN A 40 100.38 -3.72 42.85
CA ASN A 40 101.20 -2.59 42.42
C ASN A 40 101.09 -1.39 43.36
N ASN A 41 99.88 -1.07 43.85
CA ASN A 41 99.67 0.01 44.83
C ASN A 41 100.39 -0.28 46.15
N ALA A 42 100.43 -1.55 46.55
CA ALA A 42 101.13 -2.01 47.74
C ALA A 42 102.67 -1.85 47.56
N LYS A 43 103.18 -2.08 46.34
CA LYS A 43 104.60 -1.92 46.00
C LYS A 43 105.04 -0.45 45.94
N GLU A 44 104.23 0.46 45.39
CA GLU A 44 104.50 1.91 45.40
C GLU A 44 104.55 2.49 46.83
N ALA A 45 103.68 2.04 47.72
CA ALA A 45 103.68 2.48 49.12
C ALA A 45 104.99 2.13 49.87
N VAL A 46 105.72 1.10 49.40
CA VAL A 46 106.99 0.65 49.99
C VAL A 46 108.19 1.46 49.49
N GLU A 47 108.17 1.95 48.24
CA GLU A 47 109.29 2.74 47.68
C GLU A 47 109.44 4.12 48.35
N HIS A 48 108.36 4.68 48.91
CA HIS A 48 108.37 5.99 49.55
C HIS A 48 108.87 6.00 51.02
N LEU A 49 109.18 4.84 51.62
CA LEU A 49 109.52 4.68 53.04
C LEU A 49 111.01 4.36 53.33
N GLN A 50 111.91 4.51 52.35
CA GLN A 50 113.34 4.22 52.53
C GLN A 50 114.09 5.39 53.20
N GLN A 51 114.21 5.41 54.54
CA GLN A 51 115.33 6.02 55.31
C GLN A 51 115.20 5.92 56.86
N SER A 52 115.18 4.72 57.45
CA SER A 52 115.45 4.50 58.90
C SER A 52 115.53 3.00 59.25
N GLU A 53 116.18 2.60 60.35
CA GLU A 53 116.35 1.19 60.77
C GLU A 53 115.04 0.40 61.03
N LEU A 54 113.88 1.06 61.15
CA LEU A 54 112.56 0.39 61.15
C LEU A 54 112.25 -0.33 59.81
N THR A 55 112.98 0.00 58.75
CA THR A 55 112.74 -0.46 57.38
C THR A 55 113.05 -1.94 57.18
N GLN A 56 113.98 -2.56 57.94
CA GLN A 56 114.29 -3.99 57.74
C GLN A 56 113.18 -4.92 58.26
N GLN A 57 112.58 -4.63 59.41
CA GLN A 57 111.49 -5.44 59.96
C GLN A 57 110.19 -5.30 59.16
N LEU A 58 109.90 -4.09 58.69
CA LEU A 58 108.70 -3.83 57.88
C LEU A 58 108.81 -4.50 56.51
N ASN A 59 109.99 -4.49 55.88
CA ASN A 59 110.20 -5.14 54.59
C ASN A 59 110.05 -6.67 54.67
N ALA A 60 110.54 -7.28 55.76
CA ALA A 60 110.35 -8.72 56.01
C ALA A 60 108.87 -9.08 56.19
N LEU A 61 108.14 -8.30 56.98
CA LEU A 61 106.71 -8.54 57.25
C LEU A 61 105.86 -8.30 55.99
N PHE A 62 106.24 -7.34 55.16
CA PHE A 62 105.55 -7.06 53.91
C PHE A 62 105.80 -8.15 52.87
N GLN A 63 107.04 -8.62 52.69
CA GLN A 63 107.32 -9.74 51.79
C GLN A 63 106.60 -11.02 52.23
N ASP A 64 106.53 -11.28 53.55
CA ASP A 64 105.74 -12.39 54.09
C ASP A 64 104.26 -12.27 53.73
N LYS A 65 103.66 -11.09 53.92
CA LYS A 65 102.25 -10.85 53.59
C LYS A 65 101.97 -10.87 52.09
N MET A 66 102.87 -10.33 51.26
CA MET A 66 102.73 -10.36 49.80
C MET A 66 102.86 -11.78 49.25
N GLY A 67 103.78 -12.56 49.81
CA GLY A 67 103.90 -13.99 49.54
C GLY A 67 102.61 -14.73 49.92
N GLN A 68 102.02 -14.43 51.08
CA GLN A 68 100.73 -15.00 51.50
C GLN A 68 99.59 -14.62 50.55
N VAL A 69 99.53 -13.37 50.07
CA VAL A 69 98.51 -12.93 49.10
C VAL A 69 98.67 -13.65 47.77
N ASN A 70 99.87 -13.73 47.22
CA ASN A 70 100.11 -14.49 45.97
C ASN A 70 99.76 -15.97 46.15
N THR A 71 100.12 -16.57 47.29
CA THR A 71 99.77 -17.96 47.60
C THR A 71 98.26 -18.15 47.74
N TYR A 72 97.56 -17.17 48.29
CA TYR A 72 96.10 -17.19 48.41
C TYR A 72 95.45 -17.09 47.04
N THR A 73 95.91 -16.19 46.17
CA THR A 73 95.32 -16.03 44.84
C THR A 73 95.63 -17.20 43.92
N ASP A 74 96.84 -17.77 43.99
CA ASP A 74 97.17 -19.02 43.30
C ASP A 74 96.26 -20.16 43.77
N ASN A 75 96.00 -20.27 45.08
CA ASN A 75 95.06 -21.27 45.60
C ASN A 75 93.62 -21.00 45.17
N LEU A 76 93.23 -19.73 45.09
CA LEU A 76 91.90 -19.34 44.63
C LEU A 76 91.72 -19.72 43.16
N GLN A 77 92.69 -19.39 42.30
CA GLN A 77 92.69 -19.74 40.88
C GLN A 77 92.66 -21.27 40.68
N LYS A 78 93.49 -22.00 41.43
CA LYS A 78 93.52 -23.47 41.42
C LYS A 78 92.22 -24.13 41.86
N LYS A 79 91.36 -23.43 42.62
CA LYS A 79 90.05 -23.96 43.05
C LYS A 79 88.88 -23.47 42.19
N LEU A 80 88.91 -22.22 41.73
CA LEU A 80 87.84 -21.61 40.95
C LEU A 80 87.67 -22.25 39.58
N VAL A 81 88.77 -22.48 38.87
CA VAL A 81 88.73 -23.10 37.54
C VAL A 81 88.09 -24.50 37.61
N PRO A 82 88.55 -25.45 38.44
CA PRO A 82 87.92 -26.76 38.52
C PRO A 82 86.50 -26.70 39.07
N PHE A 83 86.16 -25.78 39.99
CA PHE A 83 84.79 -25.60 40.44
C PHE A 83 83.85 -25.16 39.30
N ALA A 84 84.27 -24.20 38.47
CA ALA A 84 83.49 -23.75 37.33
C ALA A 84 83.32 -24.86 36.28
N THR A 85 84.36 -25.65 36.03
CA THR A 85 84.31 -26.81 35.14
C THR A 85 83.36 -27.88 35.68
N GLU A 86 83.45 -28.23 36.96
CA GLU A 86 82.57 -29.22 37.61
C GLU A 86 81.10 -28.76 37.60
N LEU A 87 80.85 -27.46 37.84
CA LEU A 87 79.51 -26.90 37.79
C LEU A 87 78.92 -26.97 36.37
N HIS A 88 79.71 -26.65 35.34
CA HIS A 88 79.29 -26.73 33.94
C HIS A 88 78.99 -28.18 33.52
N GLU A 89 79.83 -29.11 33.94
CA GLU A 89 79.65 -30.54 33.65
C GLU A 89 78.41 -31.10 34.33
N ARG A 90 78.16 -30.74 35.60
CA ARG A 90 76.92 -31.09 36.32
C ARG A 90 75.68 -30.54 35.63
N LEU A 91 75.66 -29.24 35.32
CA LEU A 91 74.50 -28.61 34.66
C LEU A 91 74.21 -29.23 33.30
N SER A 92 75.26 -29.55 32.52
CA SER A 92 75.10 -30.22 31.24
C SER A 92 74.51 -31.62 31.40
N LYS A 93 75.01 -32.38 32.38
CA LYS A 93 74.53 -33.74 32.67
C LYS A 93 73.08 -33.75 33.18
N ASP A 94 72.73 -32.82 34.06
CA ASP A 94 71.37 -32.70 34.59
C ASP A 94 70.38 -32.28 33.49
N SER A 95 70.81 -31.42 32.56
CA SER A 95 70.00 -31.02 31.39
C SER A 95 69.73 -32.19 30.43
N GLU A 96 70.75 -32.99 30.11
CA GLU A 96 70.56 -34.20 29.28
C GLU A 96 69.64 -35.21 29.98
N LYS A 97 69.81 -35.42 31.29
CA LYS A 97 68.94 -36.32 32.06
C LYS A 97 67.48 -35.84 32.05
N LEU A 98 67.24 -34.55 32.24
CA LEU A 98 65.89 -33.97 32.20
C LEU A 98 65.24 -34.15 30.82
N LYS A 99 66.01 -33.97 29.75
CA LYS A 99 65.55 -34.18 28.38
C LYS A 99 65.15 -35.64 28.12
N GLU A 100 65.94 -36.60 28.61
CA GLU A 100 65.62 -38.03 28.53
C GLU A 100 64.35 -38.37 29.33
N GLU A 101 64.18 -37.83 30.54
CA GLU A 101 62.98 -38.06 31.36
C GLU A 101 61.71 -37.52 30.68
N ILE A 102 61.75 -36.30 30.10
CA ILE A 102 60.62 -35.71 29.37
C ILE A 102 60.25 -36.56 28.14
N GLN A 103 61.24 -37.01 27.38
CA GLN A 103 60.98 -37.86 26.21
C GLN A 103 60.32 -39.19 26.61
N LYS A 104 60.80 -39.78 27.71
CA LYS A 104 60.24 -41.03 28.24
C LYS A 104 58.80 -40.86 28.73
N GLU A 105 58.50 -39.81 29.49
CA GLU A 105 57.13 -39.55 29.97
C GLU A 105 56.15 -39.34 28.82
N LEU A 106 56.57 -38.67 27.74
CA LEU A 106 55.73 -38.42 26.58
C LEU A 106 55.38 -39.72 25.84
N GLU A 107 56.36 -40.61 25.65
CA GLU A 107 56.13 -41.92 25.04
C GLU A 107 55.28 -42.84 25.94
N GLU A 108 55.47 -42.79 27.26
CA GLU A 108 54.63 -43.53 28.21
C GLU A 108 53.18 -43.04 28.18
N LEU A 109 52.95 -41.72 28.12
CA LEU A 109 51.60 -41.16 28.00
C LEU A 109 50.94 -41.62 26.70
N ARG A 110 51.68 -41.59 25.59
CA ARG A 110 51.19 -42.07 24.29
C ARG A 110 50.85 -43.56 24.34
N ALA A 111 51.72 -44.38 24.92
CA ALA A 111 51.51 -45.81 25.09
C ALA A 111 50.31 -46.13 26.01
N ARG A 112 50.06 -45.31 27.04
CA ARG A 112 48.87 -45.45 27.91
C ARG A 112 47.58 -45.09 27.19
N LEU A 113 47.58 -44.08 26.32
CA LEU A 113 46.36 -43.63 25.63
C LEU A 113 46.03 -44.49 24.39
N LEU A 114 47.02 -45.05 23.72
CA LEU A 114 46.85 -45.91 22.54
C LEU A 114 45.82 -47.05 22.74
N PRO A 115 45.83 -47.83 23.84
CA PRO A 115 44.87 -48.90 24.06
C PRO A 115 43.45 -48.40 24.38
N HIS A 116 43.28 -47.16 24.86
CA HIS A 116 41.97 -46.59 25.21
C HIS A 116 41.34 -45.72 24.12
N ALA A 117 42.03 -45.45 23.01
CA ALA A 117 41.50 -44.66 21.89
C ALA A 117 40.19 -45.25 21.32
N SER A 118 40.11 -46.58 21.23
CA SER A 118 38.89 -47.29 20.84
C SER A 118 37.77 -47.10 21.87
N GLU A 119 38.10 -47.08 23.16
CA GLU A 119 37.13 -46.90 24.25
C GLU A 119 36.54 -45.48 24.25
N VAL A 120 37.37 -44.46 24.00
CA VAL A 120 36.91 -43.07 23.86
C VAL A 120 36.02 -42.91 22.62
N SER A 121 36.44 -43.45 21.48
CA SER A 121 35.62 -43.43 20.25
C SER A 121 34.29 -44.15 20.45
N GLN A 122 34.30 -45.28 21.15
CA GLN A 122 33.10 -46.03 21.51
C GLN A 122 32.17 -45.19 22.40
N LYS A 123 32.68 -44.56 23.47
CA LYS A 123 31.88 -43.69 24.35
C LYS A 123 31.27 -42.49 23.61
N ILE A 124 31.99 -41.88 22.68
CA ILE A 124 31.45 -40.80 21.83
C ILE A 124 30.33 -41.35 20.92
N GLY A 125 30.55 -42.52 20.32
CA GLY A 125 29.53 -43.19 19.51
C GLY A 125 28.28 -43.57 20.31
N ASP A 126 28.44 -44.07 21.53
CA ASP A 126 27.36 -44.40 22.46
C ASP A 126 26.57 -43.15 22.85
N ASN A 127 27.26 -42.08 23.27
CA ASN A 127 26.62 -40.81 23.61
C ASN A 127 25.87 -40.20 22.43
N MET A 128 26.41 -40.30 21.20
CA MET A 128 25.72 -39.80 20.00
C MET A 128 24.46 -40.62 19.69
N ARG A 129 24.51 -41.95 19.86
CA ARG A 129 23.32 -42.81 19.75
C ARG A 129 22.28 -42.49 20.81
N GLU A 130 22.69 -42.28 22.06
CA GLU A 130 21.79 -41.89 23.14
C GLU A 130 21.16 -40.51 22.86
N LEU A 131 21.94 -39.55 22.36
CA LEU A 131 21.45 -38.25 21.94
C LEU A 131 20.39 -38.38 20.84
N GLN A 132 20.67 -39.17 19.80
CA GLN A 132 19.72 -39.44 18.72
C GLN A 132 18.45 -40.12 19.23
N GLN A 133 18.56 -41.09 20.15
CA GLN A 133 17.41 -41.75 20.76
C GLN A 133 16.57 -40.79 21.60
N ARG A 134 17.21 -39.85 22.31
CA ARG A 134 16.50 -38.83 23.09
C ARG A 134 15.83 -37.78 22.21
N PHE A 135 16.47 -37.33 21.13
CA PHE A 135 15.92 -36.29 20.24
C PHE A 135 14.89 -36.79 19.22
N GLY A 136 14.97 -38.06 18.81
CA GLY A 136 14.03 -38.66 17.84
C GLY A 136 12.56 -38.42 18.19
N PRO A 137 12.10 -38.75 19.41
CA PRO A 137 10.73 -38.50 19.84
C PRO A 137 10.31 -37.03 19.78
N TYR A 138 11.19 -36.10 20.20
CA TYR A 138 10.88 -34.66 20.15
C TYR A 138 10.76 -34.13 18.72
N ALA A 139 11.59 -34.61 17.80
CA ALA A 139 11.50 -34.23 16.38
C ALA A 139 10.20 -34.74 15.75
N GLU A 140 9.79 -35.97 16.07
CA GLU A 140 8.52 -36.54 15.61
C GLU A 140 7.30 -35.86 16.24
N GLU A 141 7.38 -35.51 17.52
CA GLU A 141 6.33 -34.73 18.21
C GLU A 141 6.19 -33.34 17.58
N LEU A 142 7.29 -32.63 17.36
CA LEU A 142 7.26 -31.31 16.71
C LEU A 142 6.67 -31.39 15.30
N ARG A 143 7.09 -32.38 14.50
CA ARG A 143 6.54 -32.62 13.16
C ARG A 143 5.02 -32.86 13.22
N THR A 144 4.57 -33.65 14.19
CA THR A 144 3.16 -33.97 14.40
C THR A 144 2.36 -32.74 14.83
N GLN A 145 2.88 -31.94 15.77
CA GLN A 145 2.24 -30.72 16.24
C GLN A 145 2.13 -29.68 15.12
N VAL A 146 3.20 -29.46 14.35
CA VAL A 146 3.19 -28.55 13.20
C VAL A 146 2.14 -28.97 12.17
N ASN A 147 2.11 -30.26 11.80
CA ASN A 147 1.11 -30.77 10.86
C ASN A 147 -0.32 -30.62 11.39
N THR A 148 -0.52 -30.90 12.68
CA THR A 148 -1.84 -30.79 13.32
C THR A 148 -2.32 -29.33 13.33
N HIS A 149 -1.46 -28.39 13.72
CA HIS A 149 -1.81 -26.96 13.75
C HIS A 149 -2.00 -26.39 12.35
N ALA A 150 -1.19 -26.81 11.37
CA ALA A 150 -1.38 -26.42 9.97
C ALA A 150 -2.75 -26.88 9.46
N GLU A 151 -3.16 -28.12 9.77
CA GLU A 151 -4.45 -28.66 9.36
C GLU A 151 -5.62 -27.97 10.09
N GLN A 152 -5.48 -27.68 11.38
CA GLN A 152 -6.46 -26.90 12.14
C GLN A 152 -6.65 -25.50 11.55
N LEU A 153 -5.55 -24.80 11.26
CA LEU A 153 -5.59 -23.47 10.65
C LEU A 153 -6.23 -23.52 9.25
N ARG A 154 -5.86 -24.50 8.42
CA ARG A 154 -6.45 -24.72 7.10
C ARG A 154 -7.96 -24.93 7.19
N ASN A 155 -8.41 -25.75 8.14
CA ASN A 155 -9.83 -26.02 8.35
C ASN A 155 -10.60 -24.78 8.83
N GLN A 156 -10.02 -24.00 9.75
CA GLN A 156 -10.61 -22.73 10.21
C GLN A 156 -10.73 -21.70 9.08
N LEU A 157 -9.66 -21.50 8.29
CA LEU A 157 -9.67 -20.58 7.16
C LEU A 157 -10.68 -21.01 6.09
N THR A 158 -10.75 -22.31 5.80
CA THR A 158 -11.73 -22.86 4.85
C THR A 158 -13.17 -22.63 5.32
N SER A 159 -13.46 -22.91 6.60
CA SER A 159 -14.77 -22.65 7.19
C SER A 159 -15.12 -21.16 7.18
N HIS A 160 -14.17 -20.28 7.45
CA HIS A 160 -14.39 -18.84 7.42
C HIS A 160 -14.67 -18.34 5.99
N ALA A 161 -13.89 -18.80 5.00
CA ALA A 161 -14.12 -18.49 3.60
C ALA A 161 -15.51 -18.96 3.11
N GLN A 162 -15.94 -20.17 3.50
CA GLN A 162 -17.28 -20.69 3.19
C GLN A 162 -18.40 -19.85 3.82
N ARG A 163 -18.25 -19.43 5.07
CA ARG A 163 -19.21 -18.53 5.74
C ARG A 163 -19.28 -17.17 5.05
N MET A 164 -18.13 -16.59 4.71
CA MET A 164 -18.07 -15.32 3.97
C MET A 164 -18.71 -15.43 2.58
N GLN A 165 -18.44 -16.51 1.85
CA GLN A 165 -19.08 -16.78 0.56
C GLN A 165 -20.61 -16.93 0.69
N SER A 166 -21.08 -17.60 1.74
CA SER A 166 -22.51 -17.78 1.99
C SER A 166 -23.18 -16.45 2.34
N ALA A 167 -22.57 -15.65 3.22
CA ALA A 167 -23.05 -14.32 3.57
C ALA A 167 -23.08 -13.38 2.35
N LEU A 168 -22.07 -13.43 1.49
CA LEU A 168 -22.03 -12.62 0.27
C LEU A 168 -23.14 -13.02 -0.71
N ARG A 169 -23.40 -14.33 -0.88
CA ARG A 169 -24.53 -14.81 -1.69
C ARG A 169 -25.87 -14.34 -1.14
N GLN A 170 -26.09 -14.51 0.15
CA GLN A 170 -27.31 -14.05 0.81
C GLN A 170 -27.51 -12.54 0.64
N ASN A 171 -26.47 -11.73 0.83
CA ASN A 171 -26.56 -10.28 0.62
C ASN A 171 -26.91 -9.90 -0.83
N VAL A 172 -26.42 -10.66 -1.82
CA VAL A 172 -26.80 -10.44 -3.24
C VAL A 172 -28.26 -10.84 -3.48
N ASP A 173 -28.72 -11.94 -2.90
CA ASP A 173 -30.12 -12.38 -3.01
C ASP A 173 -31.08 -11.39 -2.32
N ASP A 174 -30.70 -10.87 -1.15
CA ASP A 174 -31.45 -9.85 -0.41
C ASP A 174 -31.48 -8.52 -1.19
N LEU A 175 -30.35 -8.11 -1.79
CA LEU A 175 -30.28 -6.94 -2.67
C LEU A 175 -31.20 -7.10 -3.89
N HIS A 176 -31.17 -8.26 -4.54
CA HIS A 176 -32.04 -8.57 -5.68
C HIS A 176 -33.52 -8.52 -5.28
N SER A 177 -33.87 -9.13 -4.14
CA SER A 177 -35.24 -9.16 -3.62
C SER A 177 -35.73 -7.77 -3.24
N SER A 178 -34.85 -6.92 -2.72
CA SER A 178 -35.19 -5.55 -2.32
C SER A 178 -35.34 -4.61 -3.51
N LEU A 179 -34.52 -4.75 -4.56
CA LEU A 179 -34.49 -3.83 -5.70
C LEU A 179 -35.40 -4.23 -6.87
N THR A 180 -35.76 -5.50 -7.01
CA THR A 180 -36.67 -5.96 -8.07
C THR A 180 -38.01 -5.21 -8.06
N PRO A 181 -38.69 -5.03 -6.90
CA PRO A 181 -39.95 -4.29 -6.85
C PRO A 181 -39.81 -2.84 -7.32
N PHE A 182 -38.70 -2.16 -7.01
CA PHE A 182 -38.48 -0.79 -7.45
C PHE A 182 -38.23 -0.68 -8.96
N ALA A 183 -37.51 -1.65 -9.55
CA ALA A 183 -37.32 -1.71 -11.00
C ALA A 183 -38.65 -1.97 -11.73
N ASP A 184 -39.50 -2.84 -11.18
CA ASP A 184 -40.83 -3.14 -11.72
C ASP A 184 -41.77 -1.93 -11.57
N GLU A 185 -41.73 -1.24 -10.43
CA GLU A 185 -42.48 -0.01 -10.18
C GLU A 185 -42.04 1.11 -11.12
N LEU A 186 -40.73 1.29 -11.35
CA LEU A 186 -40.21 2.28 -12.29
C LEU A 186 -40.77 2.05 -13.70
N LYS A 187 -40.74 0.80 -14.18
CA LYS A 187 -41.30 0.45 -15.49
C LYS A 187 -42.79 0.76 -15.55
N ALA A 188 -43.55 0.35 -14.53
CA ALA A 188 -44.99 0.61 -14.45
C ALA A 188 -45.30 2.12 -14.44
N LYS A 189 -44.53 2.92 -13.70
CA LYS A 189 -44.67 4.38 -13.67
C LYS A 189 -44.34 5.04 -15.00
N ILE A 190 -43.32 4.55 -15.72
CA ILE A 190 -43.03 5.04 -17.08
C ILE A 190 -44.23 4.79 -17.99
N ASP A 191 -44.76 3.57 -18.01
CA ASP A 191 -45.92 3.23 -18.83
C ASP A 191 -47.15 4.07 -18.45
N GLN A 192 -47.44 4.18 -17.15
CA GLN A 192 -48.56 4.98 -16.64
C GLN A 192 -48.42 6.46 -16.99
N ASN A 193 -47.28 7.08 -16.69
CA ASN A 193 -47.07 8.51 -16.90
C ASN A 193 -47.12 8.88 -18.40
N VAL A 194 -46.65 8.00 -19.29
CA VAL A 194 -46.76 8.23 -20.74
C VAL A 194 -48.20 8.08 -21.24
N GLU A 195 -48.96 7.12 -20.71
CA GLU A 195 -50.39 7.02 -21.02
C GLU A 195 -51.21 8.19 -20.46
N GLU A 196 -50.90 8.65 -19.24
CA GLU A 196 -51.47 9.87 -18.66
C GLU A 196 -51.14 11.10 -19.51
N LEU A 197 -49.88 11.23 -19.95
CA LEU A 197 -49.47 12.27 -20.89
C LEU A 197 -50.31 12.20 -22.16
N LYS A 198 -50.43 11.04 -22.81
CA LYS A 198 -51.27 10.88 -24.01
C LYS A 198 -52.74 11.23 -23.74
N GLY A 199 -53.26 10.82 -22.59
CA GLY A 199 -54.62 11.11 -22.11
C GLY A 199 -54.86 12.58 -21.82
N HIS A 200 -53.84 13.33 -21.42
CA HIS A 200 -53.90 14.78 -21.26
C HIS A 200 -53.82 15.51 -22.59
N LEU A 201 -52.97 15.07 -23.53
CA LEU A 201 -52.76 15.80 -24.79
C LEU A 201 -53.87 15.56 -25.82
N THR A 202 -54.50 14.39 -25.81
CA THR A 202 -55.54 14.02 -26.78
C THR A 202 -56.79 14.93 -26.70
N PRO A 203 -57.40 15.16 -25.52
CA PRO A 203 -58.59 16.01 -25.39
C PRO A 203 -58.40 17.43 -25.91
N TYR A 204 -57.19 18.02 -25.78
CA TYR A 204 -56.94 19.37 -26.31
C TYR A 204 -57.13 19.48 -27.81
N THR A 205 -56.72 18.45 -28.56
CA THR A 205 -56.93 18.43 -30.02
C THR A 205 -58.41 18.27 -30.38
N ASP A 206 -59.18 17.54 -29.57
CA ASP A 206 -60.63 17.41 -29.72
C ASP A 206 -61.36 18.73 -29.36
N GLU A 207 -60.93 19.41 -28.29
CA GLU A 207 -61.39 20.76 -27.96
C GLU A 207 -61.06 21.78 -29.05
N LEU A 208 -59.89 21.68 -29.68
CA LEU A 208 -59.50 22.55 -30.79
C LEU A 208 -60.44 22.37 -31.99
N LYS A 209 -60.87 21.15 -32.30
CA LYS A 209 -61.87 20.89 -33.36
C LYS A 209 -63.22 21.51 -33.05
N VAL A 210 -63.68 21.43 -31.80
CA VAL A 210 -64.92 22.08 -31.34
C VAL A 210 -64.78 23.61 -31.49
N LYS A 211 -63.62 24.15 -31.13
CA LYS A 211 -63.34 25.59 -31.24
C LYS A 211 -63.28 26.06 -32.70
N ILE A 212 -62.72 25.24 -33.60
CA ILE A 212 -62.77 25.48 -35.05
C ILE A 212 -64.22 25.57 -35.54
N ASP A 213 -65.09 24.62 -35.14
CA ASP A 213 -66.51 24.65 -35.51
C ASP A 213 -67.21 25.92 -35.03
N GLN A 214 -66.97 26.32 -33.78
CA GLN A 214 -67.54 27.54 -33.21
C GLN A 214 -67.08 28.77 -33.97
N ASN A 215 -65.79 28.93 -34.21
CA ASN A 215 -65.25 30.13 -34.84
C ASN A 215 -65.64 30.22 -36.33
N VAL A 216 -65.71 29.10 -37.05
CA VAL A 216 -66.18 29.09 -38.45
C VAL A 216 -67.67 29.40 -38.53
N GLU A 217 -68.48 28.93 -37.58
CA GLU A 217 -69.90 29.25 -37.48
C GLU A 217 -70.15 30.73 -37.12
N GLU A 218 -69.36 31.29 -36.21
CA GLU A 218 -69.35 32.73 -35.90
C GLU A 218 -68.94 33.57 -37.11
N LEU A 219 -67.89 33.14 -37.82
CA LEU A 219 -67.49 33.75 -39.08
C LEU A 219 -68.63 33.69 -40.10
N ARG A 220 -69.29 32.54 -40.27
CA ARG A 220 -70.45 32.38 -41.17
C ARG A 220 -71.55 33.39 -40.87
N ARG A 221 -71.93 33.54 -39.60
CA ARG A 221 -72.97 34.50 -39.18
C ARG A 221 -72.56 35.94 -39.43
N SER A 222 -71.29 36.26 -39.19
CA SER A 222 -70.74 37.60 -39.37
C SER A 222 -70.63 37.97 -40.86
N LEU A 223 -70.35 37.00 -41.71
CA LEU A 223 -70.21 37.20 -43.16
C LEU A 223 -71.55 37.15 -43.91
N ALA A 224 -72.60 36.57 -43.33
CA ALA A 224 -73.90 36.42 -43.99
C ALA A 224 -74.53 37.74 -44.51
N PRO A 225 -74.47 38.88 -43.80
CA PRO A 225 -75.01 40.15 -44.30
C PRO A 225 -74.32 40.67 -45.56
N TYR A 226 -73.05 40.32 -45.78
CA TYR A 226 -72.22 40.80 -46.88
C TYR A 226 -72.29 39.90 -48.12
N ALA A 227 -72.94 38.73 -48.01
CA ALA A 227 -72.89 37.67 -49.00
C ALA A 227 -74.28 37.15 -49.42
N GLN A 228 -75.34 37.96 -49.33
CA GLN A 228 -76.72 37.54 -49.63
C GLN A 228 -76.86 36.90 -51.03
N ASP A 229 -76.17 37.44 -52.05
CA ASP A 229 -76.25 36.93 -53.43
C ASP A 229 -75.29 35.74 -53.71
N VAL A 230 -74.40 35.40 -52.77
CA VAL A 230 -73.36 34.38 -52.92
C VAL A 230 -73.25 33.42 -51.72
N GLN A 231 -74.33 33.32 -50.93
CA GLN A 231 -74.35 32.63 -49.65
C GLN A 231 -73.97 31.15 -49.76
N GLU A 232 -74.42 30.46 -50.80
CA GLU A 232 -74.10 29.04 -51.04
C GLU A 232 -72.60 28.84 -51.30
N LYS A 233 -71.98 29.73 -52.08
CA LYS A 233 -70.54 29.72 -52.35
C LYS A 233 -69.73 30.03 -51.08
N LEU A 234 -70.18 31.00 -50.28
CA LEU A 234 -69.56 31.32 -48.99
C LEU A 234 -69.62 30.13 -48.03
N ASN A 235 -70.79 29.52 -47.86
CA ASN A 235 -70.95 28.33 -47.00
C ASN A 235 -69.99 27.21 -47.44
N HIS A 236 -69.89 26.95 -48.74
CA HIS A 236 -68.97 25.93 -49.25
C HIS A 236 -67.50 26.25 -48.97
N GLN A 237 -67.08 27.52 -49.06
CA GLN A 237 -65.71 27.93 -48.69
C GLN A 237 -65.44 27.76 -47.19
N LEU A 238 -66.41 28.10 -46.34
CA LEU A 238 -66.29 27.99 -44.88
C LEU A 238 -66.30 26.53 -44.41
N GLU A 239 -67.13 25.67 -45.00
CA GLU A 239 -67.10 24.23 -44.78
C GLU A 239 -65.75 23.62 -45.19
N GLY A 240 -65.22 24.04 -46.34
CA GLY A 240 -63.88 23.66 -46.80
C GLY A 240 -62.78 24.10 -45.84
N LEU A 241 -62.87 25.34 -45.31
CA LEU A 241 -61.94 25.86 -44.31
C LEU A 241 -61.98 25.04 -43.01
N ALA A 242 -63.17 24.82 -42.46
CA ALA A 242 -63.36 24.01 -41.26
C ALA A 242 -62.80 22.60 -41.44
N PHE A 243 -63.07 21.98 -42.59
CA PHE A 243 -62.55 20.65 -42.91
C PHE A 243 -61.02 20.61 -42.90
N GLN A 244 -60.36 21.58 -43.54
CA GLN A 244 -58.90 21.63 -43.60
C GLN A 244 -58.26 21.95 -42.23
N MET A 245 -58.86 22.86 -41.46
CA MET A 245 -58.41 23.16 -40.08
C MET A 245 -58.54 21.93 -39.17
N LYS A 246 -59.67 21.21 -39.24
CA LYS A 246 -59.88 19.97 -38.48
C LYS A 246 -58.92 18.87 -38.87
N LYS A 247 -58.58 18.76 -40.16
CA LYS A 247 -57.58 17.82 -40.66
C LYS A 247 -56.20 18.12 -40.06
N ASN A 248 -55.80 19.39 -39.97
CA ASN A 248 -54.55 19.77 -39.31
C ASN A 248 -54.57 19.47 -37.80
N ALA A 249 -55.72 19.63 -37.14
CA ALA A 249 -55.87 19.28 -35.73
C ALA A 249 -55.74 17.75 -35.50
N GLU A 250 -56.27 16.93 -36.41
CA GLU A 250 -56.05 15.47 -36.40
C GLU A 250 -54.59 15.10 -36.67
N GLU A 251 -53.92 15.78 -37.60
CA GLU A 251 -52.50 15.52 -37.87
C GLU A 251 -51.64 15.88 -36.66
N LEU A 252 -51.97 16.97 -35.96
CA LEU A 252 -51.35 17.36 -34.70
C LEU A 252 -51.55 16.27 -33.63
N LYS A 253 -52.77 15.77 -33.45
CA LYS A 253 -53.10 14.65 -32.53
C LYS A 253 -52.27 13.41 -32.83
N ALA A 254 -52.19 13.03 -34.10
CA ALA A 254 -51.42 11.86 -34.54
C ALA A 254 -49.92 12.03 -34.27
N LYS A 255 -49.35 13.19 -34.58
CA LYS A 255 -47.93 13.49 -34.34
C LYS A 255 -47.57 13.48 -32.85
N ILE A 256 -48.41 14.08 -32.00
CA ILE A 256 -48.21 14.08 -30.54
C ILE A 256 -48.29 12.64 -29.99
N SER A 257 -49.30 11.88 -30.42
CA SER A 257 -49.49 10.49 -29.98
C SER A 257 -48.31 9.60 -30.39
N ALA A 258 -47.80 9.77 -31.61
CA ALA A 258 -46.63 9.04 -32.10
C ALA A 258 -45.36 9.35 -31.29
N ASN A 259 -45.12 10.63 -30.94
CA ASN A 259 -43.97 11.00 -30.10
C ASN A 259 -44.11 10.50 -28.67
N ALA A 260 -45.32 10.48 -28.11
CA ALA A 260 -45.54 9.90 -26.78
C ALA A 260 -45.20 8.40 -26.78
N GLU A 261 -45.60 7.66 -27.82
CA GLU A 261 -45.24 6.25 -27.97
C GLU A 261 -43.73 6.06 -28.20
N GLU A 262 -43.09 6.93 -28.98
CA GLU A 262 -41.62 6.92 -29.14
C GLU A 262 -40.91 7.16 -27.80
N LEU A 263 -41.39 8.11 -26.99
CA LEU A 263 -40.88 8.36 -25.64
C LEU A 263 -41.00 7.10 -24.77
N ARG A 264 -42.15 6.41 -24.81
CA ARG A 264 -42.34 5.13 -24.12
C ARG A 264 -41.29 4.10 -24.53
N GLN A 265 -41.09 3.93 -25.83
CA GLN A 265 -40.15 2.97 -26.39
C GLN A 265 -38.69 3.29 -26.05
N ARG A 266 -38.35 4.55 -25.81
CA ARG A 266 -37.02 5.00 -25.39
C ARG A 266 -36.80 4.93 -23.88
N LEU A 267 -37.85 5.17 -23.08
CA LEU A 267 -37.78 5.07 -21.62
C LEU A 267 -37.80 3.62 -21.12
N ALA A 268 -38.54 2.73 -21.79
CA ALA A 268 -38.66 1.32 -21.37
C ALA A 268 -37.29 0.59 -21.26
N PRO A 269 -36.36 0.71 -22.24
CA PRO A 269 -35.02 0.14 -22.12
C PRO A 269 -34.20 0.68 -20.95
N VAL A 270 -34.45 1.92 -20.51
CA VAL A 270 -33.74 2.51 -19.35
C VAL A 270 -34.12 1.79 -18.06
N ALA A 271 -35.41 1.49 -17.88
CA ALA A 271 -35.88 0.69 -16.74
C ALA A 271 -35.42 -0.78 -16.84
N GLU A 272 -35.46 -1.37 -18.04
CA GLU A 272 -34.98 -2.74 -18.26
C GLU A 272 -33.46 -2.88 -18.05
N ASP A 273 -32.65 -1.85 -18.32
CA ASP A 273 -31.20 -1.86 -18.03
C ASP A 273 -30.96 -2.01 -16.52
N VAL A 274 -31.69 -1.27 -15.68
CA VAL A 274 -31.59 -1.40 -14.21
C VAL A 274 -31.99 -2.82 -13.77
N ARG A 275 -33.10 -3.34 -14.31
CA ARG A 275 -33.58 -4.69 -14.01
C ARG A 275 -32.59 -5.77 -14.46
N GLY A 276 -31.99 -5.61 -15.63
CA GLY A 276 -30.99 -6.53 -16.18
C GLY A 276 -29.71 -6.53 -15.35
N LYS A 277 -29.20 -5.35 -14.99
CA LYS A 277 -27.98 -5.23 -14.17
C LYS A 277 -28.13 -5.74 -12.75
N LEU A 278 -29.35 -5.75 -12.21
CA LEU A 278 -29.64 -6.38 -10.93
C LEU A 278 -29.31 -7.89 -10.93
N LYS A 279 -29.44 -8.57 -12.07
CA LYS A 279 -29.11 -9.99 -12.23
C LYS A 279 -27.64 -10.25 -12.58
N ASP A 280 -26.99 -9.30 -13.27
CA ASP A 280 -25.62 -9.47 -13.76
C ASP A 280 -24.56 -9.26 -12.66
N ASN A 281 -24.41 -8.01 -12.17
CA ASN A 281 -23.41 -7.65 -11.18
C ASN A 281 -23.66 -6.26 -10.54
N THR A 282 -23.12 -6.08 -9.33
CA THR A 282 -23.30 -4.87 -8.52
C THR A 282 -22.65 -3.61 -9.10
N ALA A 283 -21.51 -3.74 -9.80
CA ALA A 283 -20.82 -2.60 -10.41
C ALA A 283 -21.61 -1.99 -11.58
N GLY A 284 -22.17 -2.84 -12.43
CA GLY A 284 -23.06 -2.46 -13.53
C GLY A 284 -24.35 -1.84 -13.00
N LEU A 285 -24.94 -2.43 -11.96
CA LEU A 285 -26.13 -1.88 -11.30
C LEU A 285 -25.85 -0.47 -10.74
N HIS A 286 -24.73 -0.29 -10.06
CA HIS A 286 -24.33 1.03 -9.54
C HIS A 286 -24.22 2.07 -10.66
N LYS A 287 -23.60 1.71 -11.79
CA LYS A 287 -23.49 2.60 -12.95
C LYS A 287 -24.88 2.93 -13.55
N SER A 288 -25.73 1.94 -13.77
CA SER A 288 -27.07 2.15 -14.34
C SER A 288 -27.94 3.03 -13.42
N LEU A 289 -27.84 2.87 -12.09
CA LEU A 289 -28.54 3.71 -11.13
C LEU A 289 -27.98 5.15 -11.10
N ALA A 290 -26.66 5.32 -11.17
CA ALA A 290 -26.02 6.64 -11.19
C ALA A 290 -26.38 7.45 -12.44
N GLU A 291 -26.55 6.78 -13.58
CA GLU A 291 -26.90 7.40 -14.86
C GLU A 291 -28.43 7.49 -15.09
N LEU A 292 -29.25 6.87 -14.23
CA LEU A 292 -30.69 6.70 -14.43
C LEU A 292 -31.40 8.04 -14.66
N SER A 293 -31.25 8.98 -13.72
CA SER A 293 -31.89 10.31 -13.81
C SER A 293 -31.51 11.00 -15.10
N SER A 294 -30.21 11.11 -15.38
CA SER A 294 -29.71 11.78 -16.58
C SER A 294 -30.23 11.17 -17.87
N ARG A 295 -30.38 9.84 -17.94
CA ARG A 295 -30.94 9.16 -19.12
C ARG A 295 -32.44 9.44 -19.26
N LEU A 296 -33.20 9.41 -18.17
CA LEU A 296 -34.63 9.75 -18.17
C LEU A 296 -34.83 11.20 -18.62
N ASP A 297 -34.10 12.13 -18.02
CA ASP A 297 -34.13 13.57 -18.33
C ASP A 297 -33.83 13.80 -19.82
N GLN A 298 -32.80 13.14 -20.35
CA GLN A 298 -32.44 13.24 -21.76
C GLN A 298 -33.59 12.81 -22.69
N GLN A 299 -34.28 11.71 -22.39
CA GLN A 299 -35.39 11.25 -23.24
C GLN A 299 -36.61 12.18 -23.14
N VAL A 300 -36.91 12.71 -21.96
CA VAL A 300 -38.00 13.68 -21.76
C VAL A 300 -37.72 15.00 -22.48
N GLU A 301 -36.48 15.48 -22.43
CA GLU A 301 -36.07 16.68 -23.15
C GLU A 301 -36.11 16.50 -24.66
N GLU A 302 -35.74 15.33 -25.17
CA GLU A 302 -35.88 15.02 -26.60
C GLU A 302 -37.35 15.03 -27.04
N PHE A 303 -38.26 14.46 -26.23
CA PHE A 303 -39.70 14.56 -26.46
C PHE A 303 -40.18 16.02 -26.50
N ARG A 304 -39.79 16.85 -25.51
CA ARG A 304 -40.15 18.28 -25.49
C ARG A 304 -39.66 19.01 -26.73
N ARG A 305 -38.42 18.75 -27.16
CA ARG A 305 -37.81 19.34 -28.35
C ARG A 305 -38.54 18.94 -29.64
N ASN A 306 -39.03 17.70 -29.72
CA ASN A 306 -39.76 17.21 -30.88
C ASN A 306 -41.20 17.75 -30.95
N VAL A 307 -41.87 17.88 -29.79
CA VAL A 307 -43.26 18.34 -29.72
C VAL A 307 -43.39 19.85 -29.83
N GLY A 308 -42.43 20.63 -29.30
CA GLY A 308 -42.48 22.09 -29.29
C GLY A 308 -42.82 22.74 -30.65
N PRO A 309 -42.15 22.36 -31.76
CA PRO A 309 -42.41 22.93 -33.09
C PRO A 309 -43.81 22.65 -33.67
N TYR A 310 -44.57 21.70 -33.11
CA TYR A 310 -45.89 21.35 -33.66
C TYR A 310 -46.92 22.47 -33.51
N GLY A 311 -46.86 23.26 -32.43
CA GLY A 311 -47.73 24.41 -32.26
C GLY A 311 -47.45 25.50 -33.28
N GLU A 312 -46.18 25.81 -33.52
CA GLU A 312 -45.77 26.76 -34.56
C GLU A 312 -46.17 26.29 -35.95
N THR A 313 -45.99 25.00 -36.24
CA THR A 313 -46.36 24.40 -37.53
C THR A 313 -47.87 24.49 -37.76
N PHE A 314 -48.68 24.18 -36.73
CA PHE A 314 -50.13 24.34 -36.80
C PHE A 314 -50.53 25.80 -37.01
N ASN A 315 -49.95 26.74 -36.25
CA ASN A 315 -50.23 28.16 -36.38
C ASN A 315 -49.88 28.70 -37.79
N LYS A 316 -48.77 28.24 -38.39
CA LYS A 316 -48.42 28.58 -39.78
C LYS A 316 -49.44 28.03 -40.78
N ALA A 317 -49.91 26.80 -40.59
CA ALA A 317 -50.93 26.20 -41.45
C ALA A 317 -52.29 26.91 -41.31
N LEU A 318 -52.66 27.31 -40.09
CA LEU A 318 -53.85 28.11 -39.79
C LEU A 318 -53.80 29.46 -40.53
N LEU A 319 -52.68 30.18 -40.40
CA LEU A 319 -52.44 31.45 -41.08
C LEU A 319 -52.60 31.32 -42.60
N GLN A 320 -52.00 30.29 -43.19
CA GLN A 320 -52.10 30.03 -44.61
C GLN A 320 -53.56 29.76 -45.04
N GLN A 321 -54.31 29.00 -44.26
CA GLN A 321 -55.71 28.68 -44.55
C GLN A 321 -56.63 29.92 -44.48
N VAL A 322 -56.41 30.80 -43.49
CA VAL A 322 -57.16 32.07 -43.38
C VAL A 322 -56.79 33.00 -44.54
N GLU A 323 -55.52 33.08 -44.93
CA GLU A 323 -55.07 33.88 -46.07
C GLU A 323 -55.62 33.35 -47.41
N GLU A 324 -55.65 32.03 -47.60
CA GLU A 324 -56.29 31.41 -48.77
C GLU A 324 -57.79 31.74 -48.84
N LEU A 325 -58.49 31.77 -47.69
CA LEU A 325 -59.88 32.22 -47.64
C LEU A 325 -59.97 33.71 -48.01
N ARG A 326 -59.11 34.57 -47.44
CA ARG A 326 -59.05 36.02 -47.73
C ARG A 326 -58.92 36.27 -49.24
N GLN A 327 -58.01 35.56 -49.91
CA GLN A 327 -57.80 35.68 -51.36
C GLN A 327 -59.03 35.24 -52.17
N LYS A 328 -59.73 34.19 -51.73
CA LYS A 328 -60.95 33.71 -52.40
C LYS A 328 -62.15 34.64 -52.19
N LEU A 329 -62.19 35.39 -51.09
CA LEU A 329 -63.21 36.41 -50.82
C LEU A 329 -62.99 37.68 -51.67
N GLY A 330 -61.76 37.93 -52.12
CA GLY A 330 -61.45 38.96 -53.12
C GLY A 330 -61.81 40.37 -52.66
N PRO A 331 -62.58 41.16 -53.43
CA PRO A 331 -62.91 42.55 -53.09
C PRO A 331 -63.64 42.72 -51.74
N TYR A 332 -64.36 41.69 -51.30
CA TYR A 332 -65.13 41.71 -50.05
C TYR A 332 -64.27 41.42 -48.81
N ALA A 333 -63.00 41.04 -48.99
CA ALA A 333 -62.11 40.71 -47.87
C ALA A 333 -61.87 41.87 -46.91
N GLY A 334 -61.84 43.12 -47.42
CA GLY A 334 -61.59 44.31 -46.60
C GLY A 334 -62.65 44.55 -45.52
N ASP A 335 -63.93 44.31 -45.86
CA ASP A 335 -65.06 44.45 -44.93
C ASP A 335 -65.14 43.29 -43.92
N MET A 336 -64.35 42.23 -44.13
CA MET A 336 -64.36 40.97 -43.39
C MET A 336 -63.09 40.77 -42.56
N GLU A 337 -62.15 41.72 -42.63
CA GLU A 337 -60.80 41.62 -42.09
C GLU A 337 -60.77 41.41 -40.57
N ASP A 338 -61.63 42.13 -39.84
CA ASP A 338 -61.73 42.02 -38.39
C ASP A 338 -62.22 40.63 -37.96
N HIS A 339 -63.14 40.02 -38.72
CA HIS A 339 -63.68 38.70 -38.44
C HIS A 339 -62.66 37.59 -38.75
N LEU A 340 -61.91 37.72 -39.85
CA LEU A 340 -60.82 36.79 -40.19
C LEU A 340 -59.69 36.86 -39.15
N SER A 341 -59.34 38.08 -38.72
CA SER A 341 -58.33 38.32 -37.68
C SER A 341 -58.76 37.74 -36.33
N PHE A 342 -60.05 37.83 -35.98
CA PHE A 342 -60.59 37.22 -34.78
C PHE A 342 -60.48 35.68 -34.80
N LEU A 343 -60.90 35.04 -35.91
CA LEU A 343 -60.79 33.59 -36.10
C LEU A 343 -59.34 33.12 -35.94
N GLU A 344 -58.40 33.79 -36.61
CA GLU A 344 -56.97 33.47 -36.54
C GLU A 344 -56.46 33.58 -35.10
N LYS A 345 -56.71 34.72 -34.46
CA LYS A 345 -56.21 35.01 -33.11
C LYS A 345 -56.72 34.00 -32.10
N ASP A 346 -58.02 33.75 -32.06
CA ASP A 346 -58.62 32.91 -31.04
C ASP A 346 -58.17 31.43 -31.17
N LEU A 347 -58.05 30.90 -32.39
CA LEU A 347 -57.50 29.55 -32.61
C LEU A 347 -56.00 29.48 -32.26
N ARG A 348 -55.22 30.51 -32.62
CA ARG A 348 -53.81 30.60 -32.27
C ARG A 348 -53.60 30.68 -30.76
N ASP A 349 -54.41 31.46 -30.06
CA ASP A 349 -54.37 31.58 -28.60
C ASP A 349 -54.69 30.23 -27.93
N LYS A 350 -55.67 29.48 -28.45
CA LYS A 350 -55.98 28.12 -27.97
C LYS A 350 -54.79 27.18 -28.14
N VAL A 351 -54.15 27.17 -29.31
CA VAL A 351 -52.97 26.33 -29.58
C VAL A 351 -51.80 26.74 -28.69
N ASN A 352 -51.51 28.03 -28.59
CA ASN A 352 -50.42 28.52 -27.74
C ASN A 352 -50.64 28.16 -26.27
N SER A 353 -51.86 28.31 -25.76
CA SER A 353 -52.19 27.94 -24.37
C SER A 353 -51.85 26.47 -24.07
N PHE A 354 -52.14 25.57 -25.02
CA PHE A 354 -51.78 24.16 -24.89
C PHE A 354 -50.27 23.94 -24.81
N PHE A 355 -49.49 24.54 -25.72
CA PHE A 355 -48.03 24.39 -25.71
C PHE A 355 -47.35 25.09 -24.53
N SER A 356 -47.92 26.18 -24.00
CA SER A 356 -47.46 26.80 -22.76
C SER A 356 -47.65 25.88 -21.55
N THR A 357 -48.76 25.14 -21.45
CA THR A 357 -48.95 24.17 -20.35
C THR A 357 -47.95 23.01 -20.38
N LEU A 358 -47.44 22.64 -21.56
CA LEU A 358 -46.35 21.67 -21.71
C LEU A 358 -45.00 22.21 -21.24
N GLN A 359 -44.83 23.53 -21.19
CA GLN A 359 -43.58 24.19 -20.75
C GLN A 359 -43.62 24.60 -19.26
N GLU A 360 -44.76 25.06 -18.73
CA GLU A 360 -44.85 25.63 -17.37
C GLU A 360 -44.74 24.61 -16.22
N LYS A 361 -45.08 23.33 -16.43
CA LYS A 361 -45.01 22.30 -15.37
C LYS A 361 -43.60 22.05 -14.81
N GLU A 362 -42.57 22.65 -15.41
CA GLU A 362 -41.19 22.66 -14.97
C GLU A 362 -40.94 23.42 -13.65
N SER A 363 -41.84 24.33 -13.27
CA SER A 363 -41.59 25.29 -12.18
C SER A 363 -42.10 24.86 -10.80
N GLN A 364 -42.94 23.82 -10.72
CA GLN A 364 -43.66 23.47 -9.48
C GLN A 364 -43.19 22.18 -8.80
N ASP A 365 -42.55 21.25 -9.52
CA ASP A 365 -42.00 20.05 -8.90
C ASP A 365 -40.54 20.26 -8.50
N THR A 366 -40.38 20.77 -7.28
CA THR A 366 -39.11 20.67 -6.55
C THR A 366 -38.79 19.17 -6.40
N PRO A 367 -37.57 18.69 -6.68
CA PRO A 367 -37.24 17.29 -6.47
C PRO A 367 -37.54 16.95 -5.01
N VAL A 368 -38.34 15.92 -4.77
CA VAL A 368 -38.55 15.35 -3.44
C VAL A 368 -37.16 15.00 -2.90
N ALA A 369 -36.64 15.87 -2.03
CA ALA A 369 -35.40 15.62 -1.32
C ALA A 369 -35.61 14.31 -0.53
N LEU A 370 -34.73 13.34 -0.77
CA LEU A 370 -34.63 12.14 0.05
C LEU A 370 -34.68 12.53 1.54
N PRO A 371 -35.49 11.85 2.37
CA PRO A 371 -35.51 12.13 3.80
C PRO A 371 -34.08 11.97 4.32
N LYS A 372 -33.51 13.06 4.86
CA LYS A 372 -32.24 13.00 5.58
C LYS A 372 -32.44 11.96 6.68
N GLN A 373 -31.70 10.85 6.63
CA GLN A 373 -31.57 9.98 7.78
C GLN A 373 -31.07 10.84 8.93
N GLU A 374 -31.92 11.05 9.93
CA GLU A 374 -31.50 11.52 11.25
C GLU A 374 -30.50 10.48 11.76
N GLN A 375 -29.21 10.83 11.69
CA GLN A 375 -28.20 10.17 12.49
C GLN A 375 -28.52 10.48 13.95
N GLU A 376 -29.33 9.65 14.59
CA GLU A 376 -29.35 9.51 16.04
C GLU A 376 -27.94 9.10 16.46
N GLN A 377 -27.16 10.09 16.87
CA GLN A 377 -25.95 9.90 17.65
C GLN A 377 -26.34 9.17 18.95
N SER A 378 -26.27 7.85 18.92
CA SER A 378 -26.17 7.04 20.13
C SER A 378 -24.81 7.32 20.77
N ALA A 379 -24.75 8.38 21.57
CA ALA A 379 -23.70 8.59 22.54
C ALA A 379 -23.83 7.49 23.60
N VAL A 380 -23.01 6.44 23.47
CA VAL A 380 -22.78 5.48 24.56
C VAL A 380 -21.93 6.19 25.62
N PRO A 381 -22.38 6.32 26.87
CA PRO A 381 -21.50 6.73 27.95
C PRO A 381 -20.60 5.54 28.30
N LEU A 382 -19.30 5.72 28.15
CA LEU A 382 -18.31 4.87 28.79
C LEU A 382 -18.40 5.11 30.31
N GLU A 383 -19.02 4.19 31.04
CA GLU A 383 -18.78 4.02 32.47
C GLU A 383 -17.93 2.77 32.71
N SER A 384 -16.79 3.03 33.36
CA SER A 384 -15.89 2.15 34.16
C SER A 384 -15.04 1.10 33.43
#